data_AF-A0A942HFX6-F1
#
_entry.id   AF-A0A942HFX6-F1
#
_cell.length_a   1.000
_cell.length_b   1.000
_cell.length_c   1.000
_cell.angle_alpha   90.00
_cell.angle_beta   90.00
_cell.angle_gamma   90.00
#
_symmetry.space_group_name_H-M   'P 1'
#
loop_
_entity.id
_entity.type
_entity.pdbx_description
1 polymer ?
#
loop_
_entity_poly.entity_id
_entity_poly.type
_entity_poly.pdbx_seq_one_letter_code
_entity_poly.pdbx_strand_id
1 'polypeptide(L)'
;MAKVYSNQLTVRVWRNIKTLGGLPSSHFGHASLTMSGMFLPGSPEDGRRRVQISFWPAESAGIGMSGIRKQGGLTSDYSYEDKVSEMNRLTALRLEVGYRDDNGIPVPKSWRTRLANYGKTPLSTPRDGQRRLGFTSEGTDSNDENDLGWPLWSQSPEVKVPLPGFMVKGRLWGLSIPRINRWWTTFKAQAPQYQALSRQNCAGVVLMALKEGGAEAFVAAPSVHVYAEPMQVEQYARLLEMQLERYETWSADLDTQIRSALAAGTITPAMLSGSEDGLWTVERWKGLSSLGPLQPRSSVIRAIDDALVRYHAAEWKVGYLQKYKALSDVFLNVCIHRQQKPKSERSAAVLGLGLQVLAYLRAPGPYLS
;
A
#
# COMPACT_ATOMS: atom_id res chain seq x y z
N MET A 1 -7.43 9.35 -15.73
CA MET A 1 -7.17 10.22 -14.55
C MET A 1 -6.65 9.35 -13.41
N ALA A 2 -5.59 9.78 -12.71
CA ALA A 2 -5.13 9.08 -11.50
C ALA A 2 -6.13 9.34 -10.35
N LYS A 3 -6.52 8.30 -9.62
CA LYS A 3 -7.42 8.43 -8.46
C LYS A 3 -6.64 9.10 -7.32
N VAL A 4 -7.18 10.17 -6.76
CA VAL A 4 -6.60 10.89 -5.62
C VAL A 4 -7.61 10.82 -4.48
N TYR A 5 -7.16 10.34 -3.31
CA TYR A 5 -8.00 10.19 -2.12
C TYR A 5 -7.52 11.13 -1.01
N SER A 6 -8.46 11.58 -0.16
CA SER A 6 -8.14 12.41 1.02
C SER A 6 -7.26 11.67 2.03
N ASN A 7 -7.48 10.35 2.17
CA ASN A 7 -6.63 9.42 2.91
C ASN A 7 -6.12 8.39 1.90
N GLN A 8 -4.83 8.40 1.58
CA GLN A 8 -4.28 7.65 0.46
C GLN A 8 -2.97 6.99 0.84
N LEU A 9 -2.78 5.80 0.28
CA LEU A 9 -1.48 5.20 0.12
C LEU A 9 -1.12 5.21 -1.36
N THR A 10 0.12 5.57 -1.70
CA THR A 10 0.63 5.48 -3.07
C THR A 10 1.80 4.53 -3.07
N VAL A 11 1.59 3.36 -3.66
CA VAL A 11 2.66 2.40 -3.93
C VAL A 11 3.42 2.90 -5.15
N ARG A 12 4.74 3.03 -5.04
CA ARG A 12 5.64 3.48 -6.10
C ARG A 12 6.62 2.37 -6.40
N VAL A 13 6.79 2.05 -7.67
CA VAL A 13 7.72 1.01 -8.10
C VAL A 13 8.58 1.54 -9.23
N TRP A 14 9.88 1.33 -9.08
CA TRP A 14 10.90 1.47 -10.09
C TRP A 14 11.37 0.07 -10.47
N ARG A 15 11.13 -0.35 -11.70
CA ARG A 15 11.28 -1.76 -12.06
C ARG A 15 12.74 -2.15 -12.29
N ASN A 16 13.59 -1.19 -12.68
CA ASN A 16 14.98 -1.38 -13.08
C ASN A 16 15.21 -2.76 -13.73
N ILE A 17 14.51 -3.00 -14.85
CA ILE A 17 14.55 -4.29 -15.53
C ILE A 17 15.91 -4.43 -16.19
N LYS A 18 16.78 -5.25 -15.59
CA LYS A 18 18.04 -5.68 -16.21
C LYS A 18 17.88 -7.12 -16.67
N THR A 19 18.45 -7.46 -17.81
CA THR A 19 18.59 -8.85 -18.22
C THR A 19 19.73 -9.49 -17.44
N LEU A 20 19.39 -10.43 -16.55
CA LEU A 20 20.38 -11.29 -15.88
C LEU A 20 20.31 -12.66 -16.57
N GLY A 21 21.36 -13.04 -17.31
CA GLY A 21 21.38 -14.32 -18.03
C GLY A 21 20.34 -14.45 -19.15
N GLY A 22 19.92 -13.34 -19.78
CA GLY A 22 18.91 -13.34 -20.84
C GLY A 22 17.45 -13.31 -20.37
N LEU A 23 17.21 -13.40 -19.06
CA LEU A 23 15.88 -13.25 -18.46
C LEU A 23 15.70 -11.82 -17.89
N PRO A 24 14.57 -11.14 -18.16
CA PRO A 24 14.28 -9.86 -17.54
C PRO A 24 14.14 -10.04 -16.02
N SER A 25 14.91 -9.27 -15.27
CA SER A 25 14.96 -9.32 -13.81
C SER A 25 14.86 -7.91 -13.24
N SER A 26 13.94 -7.71 -12.29
CA SER A 26 13.85 -6.47 -11.49
C SER A 26 14.71 -6.52 -10.23
N HIS A 27 15.71 -7.41 -10.16
CA HIS A 27 16.58 -7.66 -8.98
C HIS A 27 17.14 -6.37 -8.34
N PHE A 28 17.25 -5.27 -9.09
CA PHE A 28 17.82 -4.00 -8.65
C PHE A 28 16.86 -2.82 -8.75
N GLY A 29 15.55 -3.07 -8.85
CA GLY A 29 14.55 -2.02 -8.78
C GLY A 29 14.25 -1.59 -7.34
N HIS A 30 13.42 -0.58 -7.18
CA HIS A 30 13.01 -0.04 -5.90
C HIS A 30 11.49 -0.07 -5.73
N ALA A 31 11.05 -0.16 -4.49
CA ALA A 31 9.65 0.02 -4.13
C ALA A 31 9.53 0.89 -2.88
N SER A 32 8.56 1.78 -2.89
CA SER A 32 8.25 2.63 -1.74
C SER A 32 6.75 2.84 -1.57
N LEU A 33 6.36 3.29 -0.39
CA LEU A 33 4.98 3.63 -0.04
C LEU A 33 4.92 5.06 0.46
N THR A 34 4.06 5.88 -0.13
CA THR A 34 3.74 7.21 0.41
C THR A 34 2.36 7.16 1.04
N MET A 35 2.25 7.48 2.33
CA MET A 35 0.99 7.70 3.01
C MET A 35 0.69 9.19 3.04
N SER A 36 -0.56 9.57 2.82
CA SER A 36 -1.06 10.93 3.01
C SER A 36 -2.45 10.88 3.63
N GLY A 37 -2.77 11.77 4.56
CA GLY A 37 -4.11 11.84 5.11
C GLY A 37 -4.21 12.41 6.52
N MET A 38 -5.42 12.40 7.06
CA MET A 38 -5.76 13.08 8.29
C MET A 38 -5.17 12.46 9.57
N PHE A 39 -4.77 11.18 9.51
CA PHE A 39 -4.21 10.43 10.65
C PHE A 39 -2.70 10.59 10.82
N LEU A 40 -2.06 11.35 9.94
CA LEU A 40 -0.63 11.62 10.02
C LEU A 40 -0.37 12.90 10.83
N PRO A 41 0.72 12.95 11.62
CA PRO A 41 1.06 14.12 12.42
C PRO A 41 1.25 15.37 11.55
N GLY A 42 0.86 16.54 12.07
CA GLY A 42 0.89 17.84 11.38
C GLY A 42 -0.43 18.62 11.56
N SER A 43 -0.50 19.90 11.16
CA SER A 43 -1.77 20.65 11.15
C SER A 43 -2.62 20.25 9.92
N PRO A 44 -3.97 20.37 9.97
CA PRO A 44 -4.84 19.99 8.84
C PRO A 44 -4.55 20.76 7.54
N GLU A 45 -3.97 21.95 7.67
CA GLU A 45 -3.59 22.84 6.56
C GLU A 45 -2.21 22.51 5.98
N ASP A 46 -1.44 21.64 6.64
CA ASP A 46 -0.13 21.22 6.17
C ASP A 46 -0.24 20.19 5.04
N GLY A 47 -0.02 20.64 3.80
CA GLY A 47 0.10 19.77 2.61
C GLY A 47 1.22 18.72 2.71
N ARG A 48 2.06 18.78 3.76
CA ARG A 48 3.11 17.84 4.14
C ARG A 48 2.69 16.78 5.14
N ARG A 49 1.39 16.59 5.45
CA ARG A 49 0.87 15.38 6.15
C ARG A 49 1.09 14.13 5.32
N ARG A 50 2.36 13.74 5.19
CA ARG A 50 2.86 12.68 4.35
C ARG A 50 3.94 11.94 5.12
N VAL A 51 3.82 10.63 5.14
CA VAL A 51 4.87 9.74 5.67
C VAL A 51 5.28 8.82 4.54
N GLN A 52 6.57 8.67 4.35
CA GLN A 52 7.13 7.81 3.33
C GLN A 52 7.81 6.61 3.99
N ILE A 53 7.58 5.45 3.40
CA ILE A 53 8.26 4.20 3.71
C ILE A 53 9.13 3.88 2.50
N SER A 54 10.43 4.06 2.69
CA SER A 54 11.47 3.74 1.72
C SER A 54 12.65 3.23 2.50
N PHE A 55 13.07 2.00 2.26
CA PHE A 55 14.10 1.33 3.05
C PHE A 55 15.31 1.02 2.16
N TRP A 56 16.47 1.60 2.50
CA TRP A 56 17.71 1.53 1.72
C TRP A 56 18.88 0.95 2.54
N PRO A 57 19.87 0.31 1.88
CA PRO A 57 21.16 0.05 2.50
C PRO A 57 21.89 1.36 2.82
N ALA A 58 22.78 1.34 3.82
CA ALA A 58 23.61 2.48 4.18
C ALA A 58 24.56 2.92 3.04
N GLU A 59 24.90 4.21 2.97
CA GLU A 59 25.79 4.75 1.92
C GLU A 59 27.16 4.03 1.83
N SER A 60 27.68 3.53 2.96
CA SER A 60 28.95 2.79 3.02
C SER A 60 28.83 1.33 2.56
N ALA A 61 27.64 0.87 2.18
CA ALA A 61 27.39 -0.52 1.88
C ALA A 61 27.66 -0.81 0.39
N GLY A 62 28.87 -1.31 0.08
CA GLY A 62 29.23 -1.74 -1.26
C GLY A 62 28.28 -2.81 -1.81
N ILE A 63 27.53 -2.48 -2.86
CA ILE A 63 26.53 -3.36 -3.51
C ILE A 63 27.19 -4.60 -4.17
N GLY A 64 28.53 -4.61 -4.33
CA GLY A 64 29.24 -5.58 -5.14
C GLY A 64 29.56 -6.95 -4.52
N MET A 65 29.46 -7.15 -3.19
CA MET A 65 30.02 -8.35 -2.55
C MET A 65 29.10 -9.05 -1.54
N SER A 66 27.85 -8.58 -1.33
CA SER A 66 27.14 -8.95 -0.11
C SER A 66 25.61 -8.94 -0.14
N GLY A 67 24.97 -9.44 -1.21
CA GLY A 67 23.50 -9.53 -1.27
C GLY A 67 22.84 -10.28 -0.09
N ILE A 68 23.63 -11.07 0.65
CA ILE A 68 23.24 -11.84 1.85
C ILE A 68 23.72 -11.19 3.17
N ARG A 69 24.70 -10.28 3.13
CA ARG A 69 25.19 -9.67 4.38
C ARG A 69 24.23 -8.59 4.86
N LYS A 70 24.00 -8.56 6.16
CA LYS A 70 23.24 -7.51 6.81
C LYS A 70 24.02 -6.20 6.70
N GLN A 71 23.44 -5.22 6.01
CA GLN A 71 23.99 -3.88 5.90
C GLN A 71 23.20 -2.97 6.85
N GLY A 72 23.84 -1.93 7.41
CA GLY A 72 23.10 -0.91 8.14
C GLY A 72 21.95 -0.44 7.27
N GLY A 73 20.71 -0.50 7.77
CA GLY A 73 19.56 0.07 7.09
C GLY A 73 19.47 1.53 7.48
N LEU A 74 19.45 2.45 6.51
CA LEU A 74 19.20 3.85 6.80
C LEU A 74 17.69 4.10 6.78
N THR A 75 17.11 4.27 7.98
CA THR A 75 15.70 4.68 8.16
C THR A 75 15.53 6.19 8.04
N SER A 76 16.62 6.91 8.34
CA SER A 76 16.78 8.34 8.25
C SER A 76 18.09 8.60 7.53
N ASP A 77 18.02 8.76 6.21
CA ASP A 77 19.04 9.52 5.52
C ASP A 77 18.50 10.02 4.17
N TYR A 78 18.87 11.27 3.90
CA TYR A 78 18.71 12.10 2.70
C TYR A 78 17.32 12.59 2.30
N SER A 79 17.33 13.79 1.74
CA SER A 79 16.28 14.81 1.77
C SER A 79 14.94 14.37 1.17
N TYR A 80 13.90 15.17 1.42
CA TYR A 80 12.58 15.12 0.78
C TYR A 80 12.64 15.00 -0.77
N GLU A 81 13.81 15.22 -1.37
CA GLU A 81 14.06 15.30 -2.81
C GLU A 81 14.36 13.93 -3.46
N ASP A 82 14.90 12.95 -2.73
CA ASP A 82 15.23 11.61 -3.26
C ASP A 82 14.08 10.58 -3.16
N LYS A 83 12.93 10.96 -2.59
CA LYS A 83 11.94 9.99 -2.07
C LYS A 83 10.63 9.91 -2.84
N VAL A 84 10.53 10.66 -3.92
CA VAL A 84 9.54 10.50 -5.02
C VAL A 84 10.21 10.22 -6.36
N SER A 85 11.54 10.09 -6.36
CA SER A 85 12.34 9.89 -7.55
C SER A 85 13.68 9.18 -7.30
N GLU A 86 13.97 8.11 -8.03
CA GLU A 86 15.17 7.28 -7.81
C GLU A 86 16.29 7.61 -8.82
N MET A 87 17.21 8.52 -8.49
CA MET A 87 18.37 8.76 -9.33
C MET A 87 19.67 8.38 -8.64
N ASN A 88 20.42 7.47 -9.25
CA ASN A 88 21.79 7.18 -8.82
C ASN A 88 22.68 8.42 -9.05
N ARG A 89 23.49 8.83 -8.04
CA ARG A 89 24.43 9.97 -8.13
C ARG A 89 25.31 9.96 -9.38
N LEU A 90 25.81 8.80 -9.80
CA LEU A 90 26.61 8.66 -11.01
C LEU A 90 25.77 8.89 -12.28
N THR A 91 24.51 8.45 -12.31
CA THR A 91 23.60 8.73 -13.44
C THR A 91 23.20 10.20 -13.47
N ALA A 92 22.91 10.82 -12.33
CA ALA A 92 22.66 12.26 -12.22
C ALA A 92 23.85 13.07 -12.75
N LEU A 93 25.07 12.68 -12.38
CA LEU A 93 26.29 13.28 -12.89
C LEU A 93 26.43 13.15 -14.42
N ARG A 94 26.18 11.96 -14.97
CA ARG A 94 26.22 11.74 -16.42
C ARG A 94 25.22 12.64 -17.15
N LEU A 95 24.01 12.76 -16.62
CA LEU A 95 22.93 13.60 -17.18
C LEU A 95 23.27 15.09 -17.07
N GLU A 96 23.81 15.54 -15.94
CA GLU A 96 24.20 16.95 -15.78
C GLU A 96 25.35 17.32 -16.69
N VAL A 97 26.38 16.47 -16.82
CA VAL A 97 27.50 16.72 -17.74
C VAL A 97 27.00 16.78 -19.18
N GLY A 98 26.11 15.86 -19.59
CA GLY A 98 25.52 15.89 -20.93
C GLY A 98 24.66 17.13 -21.17
N TYR A 99 23.80 17.49 -20.22
CA TYR A 99 22.99 18.71 -20.27
C TYR A 99 23.86 19.97 -20.41
N ARG A 100 24.92 20.08 -19.61
CA ARG A 100 25.83 21.23 -19.68
C ARG A 100 26.57 21.28 -21.02
N ASP A 101 27.04 20.14 -21.53
CA ASP A 101 27.69 20.03 -22.84
C ASP A 101 26.76 20.49 -23.97
N ASP A 102 25.52 20.04 -23.99
CA ASP A 102 24.53 20.40 -25.01
C ASP A 102 24.11 21.89 -24.95
N ASN A 103 24.24 22.53 -23.78
CA ASN A 103 23.84 23.92 -23.55
C ASN A 103 25.03 24.90 -23.48
N GLY A 104 26.25 24.44 -23.79
CA GLY A 104 27.46 25.28 -23.74
C GLY A 104 27.82 25.79 -22.34
N ILE A 105 27.36 25.12 -21.29
CA ILE A 105 27.64 25.47 -19.90
C ILE A 105 28.98 24.79 -19.49
N PRO A 106 29.93 25.51 -18.88
CA PRO A 106 31.20 24.91 -18.43
C PRO A 106 30.97 23.74 -17.48
N VAL A 107 31.68 22.63 -17.66
CA VAL A 107 31.61 21.45 -16.77
C VAL A 107 32.84 21.41 -15.87
N PRO A 108 32.69 21.27 -14.53
CA PRO A 108 33.83 21.11 -13.64
C PRO A 108 34.72 19.93 -14.03
N LYS A 109 36.04 20.13 -14.07
CA LYS A 109 37.00 19.09 -14.48
C LYS A 109 36.90 17.84 -13.58
N SER A 110 36.64 18.06 -12.29
CA SER A 110 36.44 17.01 -11.28
C SER A 110 35.32 16.03 -11.65
N TRP A 111 34.24 16.53 -12.26
CA TRP A 111 33.10 15.70 -12.67
C TRP A 111 33.45 14.78 -13.83
N ARG A 112 34.17 15.30 -14.83
CA ARG A 112 34.65 14.47 -15.95
C ARG A 112 35.67 13.43 -15.50
N THR A 113 36.61 13.81 -14.62
CA THR A 113 37.56 12.87 -14.01
C THR A 113 36.84 11.76 -13.26
N ARG A 114 35.82 12.11 -12.46
CA ARG A 114 35.02 11.12 -11.73
C ARG A 114 34.29 10.17 -12.69
N LEU A 115 33.67 10.68 -13.77
CA LEU A 115 33.03 9.83 -14.79
C LEU A 115 34.04 8.89 -15.48
N ALA A 116 35.22 9.40 -15.84
CA ALA A 116 36.29 8.62 -16.46
C ALA A 116 36.79 7.49 -15.54
N ASN A 117 36.99 7.78 -14.25
CA ASN A 117 37.40 6.79 -13.25
C ASN A 117 36.40 5.64 -13.11
N TYR A 118 35.10 5.89 -13.33
CA TYR A 118 34.05 4.86 -13.34
C TYR A 118 33.79 4.25 -14.73
N GLY A 119 34.58 4.61 -15.75
CA GLY A 119 34.39 4.17 -17.13
C GLY A 119 33.02 4.56 -17.70
N LYS A 120 32.50 5.75 -17.34
CA LYS A 120 31.20 6.25 -17.79
C LYS A 120 31.35 7.47 -18.69
N THR A 121 30.44 7.57 -19.66
CA THR A 121 30.31 8.73 -20.56
C THR A 121 29.12 9.60 -20.18
N PRO A 122 29.10 10.90 -20.54
CA PRO A 122 27.93 11.76 -20.38
C PRO A 122 26.67 11.20 -21.05
N LEU A 123 25.50 11.65 -20.60
CA LEU A 123 24.19 11.33 -21.17
C LEU A 123 23.48 12.64 -21.53
N SER A 124 23.37 12.93 -22.82
CA SER A 124 22.69 14.13 -23.36
C SER A 124 21.17 14.01 -23.35
N THR A 125 20.64 12.79 -23.50
CA THR A 125 19.20 12.54 -23.55
C THR A 125 18.69 11.89 -22.26
N PRO A 126 17.93 12.61 -21.42
CA PRO A 126 17.24 12.03 -20.28
C PRO A 126 16.20 11.00 -20.75
N ARG A 127 16.09 9.88 -20.03
CA ARG A 127 15.03 8.89 -20.24
C ARG A 127 13.70 9.41 -19.73
N ASP A 128 12.62 8.74 -20.12
CA ASP A 128 11.28 9.01 -19.58
C ASP A 128 11.27 9.03 -18.05
N GLY A 129 10.65 10.08 -17.51
CA GLY A 129 10.57 10.32 -16.07
C GLY A 129 11.80 10.97 -15.45
N GLN A 130 12.90 11.15 -16.21
CA GLN A 130 14.08 11.86 -15.74
C GLN A 130 13.91 13.37 -15.84
N ARG A 131 14.11 14.08 -14.73
CA ARG A 131 14.02 15.55 -14.70
C ARG A 131 15.11 16.15 -13.85
N ARG A 132 15.71 17.20 -14.37
CA ARG A 132 16.66 18.05 -13.63
C ARG A 132 15.92 18.83 -12.56
N LEU A 133 16.38 18.75 -11.32
CA LEU A 133 15.80 19.47 -10.17
C LEU A 133 16.66 20.64 -9.71
N GLY A 134 17.96 20.66 -10.05
CA GLY A 134 18.88 21.73 -9.70
C GLY A 134 20.19 21.17 -9.14
N PHE A 135 20.67 21.77 -8.06
CA PHE A 135 21.88 21.33 -7.35
C PHE A 135 21.62 21.31 -5.84
N THR A 136 22.28 20.40 -5.13
CA THR A 136 22.32 20.38 -3.67
C THR A 136 23.56 21.10 -3.18
N SER A 137 23.48 21.78 -2.04
CA SER A 137 24.68 22.36 -1.39
C SER A 137 25.63 21.32 -0.78
N GLU A 138 25.28 20.03 -0.80
CA GLU A 138 26.16 18.94 -0.36
C GLU A 138 27.33 18.75 -1.34
N GLY A 139 28.55 18.66 -0.79
CA GLY A 139 29.75 18.30 -1.54
C GLY A 139 30.39 19.44 -2.36
N THR A 140 30.09 20.71 -2.03
CA THR A 140 30.84 21.85 -2.55
C THR A 140 32.26 21.85 -1.98
N ASP A 141 33.27 21.73 -2.85
CA ASP A 141 34.64 22.07 -2.48
C ASP A 141 34.80 23.59 -2.65
N SER A 142 35.18 24.28 -1.58
CA SER A 142 34.98 25.74 -1.39
C SER A 142 35.71 26.69 -2.36
N ASN A 143 36.36 26.20 -3.42
CA ASN A 143 37.30 26.99 -4.22
C ASN A 143 37.08 26.94 -5.75
N ASP A 144 35.97 26.37 -6.27
CA ASP A 144 35.61 26.45 -7.70
C ASP A 144 34.31 27.26 -7.86
N GLU A 145 34.39 28.43 -8.50
CA GLU A 145 33.24 29.30 -8.78
C GLU A 145 32.17 28.63 -9.65
N ASN A 146 32.48 27.49 -10.29
CA ASN A 146 31.54 26.69 -11.07
C ASN A 146 30.95 25.49 -10.32
N ASP A 147 31.41 25.24 -9.09
CA ASP A 147 30.92 24.17 -8.23
C ASP A 147 29.65 24.62 -7.49
N LEU A 148 28.52 24.44 -8.17
CA LEU A 148 27.18 24.68 -7.61
C LEU A 148 26.76 23.58 -6.61
N GLY A 149 27.65 22.64 -6.30
CA GLY A 149 27.38 21.43 -5.52
C GLY A 149 26.87 20.27 -6.37
N TRP A 150 26.38 19.21 -5.73
CA TRP A 150 26.04 17.99 -6.46
C TRP A 150 24.76 18.11 -7.31
N PRO A 151 24.75 17.60 -8.56
CA PRO A 151 23.59 17.74 -9.44
C PRO A 151 22.44 16.90 -8.94
N LEU A 152 21.29 17.55 -8.79
CA LEU A 152 20.06 16.91 -8.37
C LEU A 152 19.23 16.60 -9.60
N TRP A 153 19.12 15.31 -9.90
CA TRP A 153 18.24 14.77 -10.93
C TRP A 153 17.26 13.80 -10.29
N SER A 154 16.06 13.73 -10.85
CA SER A 154 15.00 12.86 -10.40
C SER A 154 14.68 11.83 -11.47
N GLN A 155 14.40 10.58 -11.09
CA GLN A 155 13.71 9.59 -11.92
C GLN A 155 12.32 9.31 -11.33
N SER A 156 11.27 9.75 -11.99
CA SER A 156 9.90 9.38 -11.59
C SER A 156 9.71 7.86 -11.61
N PRO A 157 8.94 7.28 -10.67
CA PRO A 157 8.61 5.87 -10.70
C PRO A 157 7.78 5.57 -11.93
N GLU A 158 8.08 4.45 -12.56
CA GLU A 158 7.38 3.88 -13.70
C GLU A 158 5.93 3.54 -13.33
N VAL A 159 5.69 3.22 -12.05
CA VAL A 159 4.38 2.81 -11.55
C VAL A 159 4.00 3.57 -10.29
N LYS A 160 2.77 4.06 -10.26
CA LYS A 160 2.14 4.71 -9.11
C LYS A 160 0.74 4.11 -8.96
N VAL A 161 0.52 3.31 -7.91
CA VAL A 161 -0.79 2.70 -7.62
C VAL A 161 -1.40 3.39 -6.40
N PRO A 162 -2.49 4.16 -6.58
CA PRO A 162 -3.21 4.76 -5.47
C PRO A 162 -4.13 3.74 -4.79
N LEU A 163 -3.97 3.55 -3.48
CA LEU A 163 -4.81 2.70 -2.65
C LEU A 163 -5.57 3.57 -1.63
N PRO A 164 -6.87 3.32 -1.41
CA PRO A 164 -7.64 4.08 -0.44
C PRO A 164 -7.22 3.73 1.00
N GLY A 165 -7.04 4.75 1.82
CA GLY A 165 -7.06 4.57 3.27
C GLY A 165 -8.49 4.38 3.78
N PHE A 166 -8.64 3.92 5.01
CA PHE A 166 -9.94 3.98 5.69
C PHE A 166 -10.46 5.42 5.81
N MET A 167 -11.79 5.56 5.88
CA MET A 167 -12.50 6.83 6.02
C MET A 167 -12.21 7.85 4.92
N VAL A 168 -11.79 7.39 3.73
CA VAL A 168 -11.83 8.23 2.53
C VAL A 168 -13.27 8.61 2.24
N LYS A 169 -13.50 9.90 1.94
CA LYS A 169 -14.83 10.38 1.57
C LYS A 169 -15.38 9.55 0.40
N GLY A 170 -16.54 8.93 0.61
CA GLY A 170 -17.23 8.14 -0.41
C GLY A 170 -16.71 6.72 -0.61
N ARG A 171 -15.86 6.19 0.29
CA ARG A 171 -15.44 4.78 0.27
C ARG A 171 -15.62 4.14 1.64
N LEU A 172 -16.04 2.87 1.66
CA LEU A 172 -16.25 2.10 2.89
C LEU A 172 -15.06 1.19 3.22
N TRP A 173 -14.29 0.81 2.20
CA TRP A 173 -13.17 -0.13 2.31
C TRP A 173 -11.85 0.56 2.02
N GLY A 174 -10.82 0.14 2.76
CA GLY A 174 -9.48 0.66 2.59
C GLY A 174 -8.48 0.02 3.53
N LEU A 175 -7.28 0.62 3.57
CA LEU A 175 -6.19 0.20 4.45
C LEU A 175 -6.04 1.16 5.64
N SER A 176 -5.65 0.64 6.81
CA SER A 176 -5.46 1.47 8.00
C SER A 176 -4.12 2.21 7.98
N ILE A 177 -4.14 3.48 7.58
CA ILE A 177 -2.96 4.36 7.59
C ILE A 177 -2.33 4.48 8.98
N PRO A 178 -3.06 4.73 10.09
CA PRO A 178 -2.41 4.86 11.39
C PRO A 178 -1.76 3.56 11.88
N ARG A 179 -2.31 2.38 11.55
CA ARG A 179 -1.63 1.10 11.84
C ARG A 179 -0.31 0.99 11.08
N ILE A 180 -0.30 1.31 9.79
CA ILE A 180 0.91 1.30 8.97
C ILE A 180 1.94 2.29 9.55
N ASN A 181 1.50 3.50 9.92
CA ASN A 181 2.38 4.52 10.50
C ASN A 181 2.96 4.10 11.86
N ARG A 182 2.14 3.48 12.73
CA ARG A 182 2.59 2.94 14.02
C ARG A 182 3.61 1.83 13.80
N TRP A 183 3.29 0.86 12.94
CA TRP A 183 4.22 -0.20 12.58
C TRP A 183 5.52 0.37 12.02
N TRP A 184 5.47 1.34 11.12
CA TRP A 184 6.66 1.96 10.55
C TRP A 184 7.51 2.64 11.62
N THR A 185 6.88 3.33 12.56
CA THR A 185 7.57 3.95 13.70
C THR A 185 8.29 2.92 14.56
N THR A 186 7.61 1.82 14.90
CA THR A 186 8.21 0.70 15.65
C THR A 186 9.32 0.01 14.87
N PHE A 187 9.11 -0.25 13.58
CA PHE A 187 10.09 -0.85 12.69
C PHE A 187 11.36 0.00 12.66
N LYS A 188 11.24 1.32 12.51
CA LYS A 188 12.40 2.23 12.54
C LYS A 188 13.14 2.20 13.88
N ALA A 189 12.41 2.19 14.99
CA ALA A 189 12.99 2.18 16.34
C ALA A 189 13.83 0.93 16.63
N GLN A 190 13.59 -0.17 15.91
CA GLN A 190 14.36 -1.42 16.01
C GLN A 190 15.68 -1.40 15.22
N ALA A 191 16.00 -0.30 14.52
CA ALA A 191 17.19 -0.15 13.67
C ALA A 191 17.45 -1.38 12.75
N PRO A 192 16.46 -1.78 11.93
CA PRO A 192 16.53 -2.99 11.14
C PRO A 192 17.63 -2.89 10.07
N GLN A 193 18.27 -4.01 9.80
CA GLN A 193 19.34 -4.09 8.82
C GLN A 193 18.80 -4.45 7.43
N TYR A 194 19.29 -3.74 6.41
CA TYR A 194 18.93 -4.01 5.03
C TYR A 194 19.61 -5.29 4.53
N GLN A 195 18.85 -6.13 3.84
CA GLN A 195 19.32 -7.38 3.24
C GLN A 195 18.68 -7.55 1.86
N ALA A 196 19.43 -7.27 0.80
CA ALA A 196 18.94 -7.22 -0.59
C ALA A 196 18.20 -8.51 -1.01
N LEU A 197 18.80 -9.67 -0.72
CA LEU A 197 18.24 -10.99 -1.01
C LEU A 197 17.47 -11.55 0.19
N SER A 198 16.50 -10.79 0.70
CA SER A 198 15.62 -11.23 1.78
C SER A 198 14.24 -10.58 1.73
N ARG A 199 13.42 -10.83 2.76
CA ARG A 199 12.17 -10.10 3.03
C ARG A 199 12.39 -8.74 3.70
N GLN A 200 13.61 -8.44 4.13
CA GLN A 200 14.04 -7.17 4.73
C GLN A 200 14.80 -6.31 3.69
N ASN A 201 14.22 -6.19 2.50
CA ASN A 201 14.63 -5.24 1.46
C ASN A 201 13.51 -4.20 1.23
N CYS A 202 13.70 -3.27 0.30
CA CYS A 202 12.73 -2.21 0.02
C CYS A 202 11.33 -2.75 -0.32
N ALA A 203 11.25 -3.72 -1.23
CA ALA A 203 10.00 -4.35 -1.64
C ALA A 203 9.33 -5.11 -0.49
N GLY A 204 10.09 -5.86 0.30
CA GLY A 204 9.59 -6.61 1.44
C GLY A 204 9.03 -5.72 2.54
N VAL A 205 9.69 -4.58 2.81
CA VAL A 205 9.17 -3.57 3.74
C VAL A 205 7.86 -2.97 3.25
N VAL A 206 7.69 -2.72 1.94
CA VAL A 206 6.40 -2.27 1.38
C VAL A 206 5.32 -3.34 1.54
N LEU A 207 5.62 -4.62 1.28
CA LEU A 207 4.66 -5.72 1.47
C LEU A 207 4.25 -5.86 2.95
N MET A 208 5.19 -5.76 3.89
CA MET A 208 4.90 -5.76 5.33
C MET A 208 4.03 -4.57 5.72
N ALA A 209 4.33 -3.37 5.21
CA ALA A 209 3.49 -2.19 5.44
C ALA A 209 2.05 -2.41 4.96
N LEU A 210 1.85 -2.90 3.73
CA LEU A 210 0.52 -3.17 3.20
C LEU A 210 -0.23 -4.22 4.03
N LYS A 211 0.46 -5.27 4.50
CA LYS A 211 -0.11 -6.28 5.39
C LYS A 211 -0.60 -5.68 6.70
N GLU A 212 0.19 -4.81 7.33
CA GLU A 212 -0.18 -4.12 8.57
C GLU A 212 -1.37 -3.19 8.40
N GLY A 213 -1.56 -2.66 7.19
CA GLY A 213 -2.74 -1.92 6.78
C GLY A 213 -4.00 -2.77 6.57
N GLY A 214 -3.89 -4.10 6.61
CA GLY A 214 -5.02 -5.01 6.40
C GLY A 214 -5.18 -5.53 4.98
N ALA A 215 -4.20 -5.38 4.09
CA ALA A 215 -4.33 -5.78 2.67
C ALA A 215 -4.71 -7.27 2.49
N GLU A 216 -4.24 -8.15 3.37
CA GLU A 216 -4.54 -9.60 3.35
C GLU A 216 -6.00 -9.96 3.67
N ALA A 217 -6.81 -8.97 4.07
CA ALA A 217 -8.26 -9.11 4.16
C ALA A 217 -8.96 -9.17 2.79
N PHE A 218 -8.26 -8.73 1.73
CA PHE A 218 -8.79 -8.64 0.36
C PHE A 218 -8.03 -9.51 -0.63
N VAL A 219 -6.69 -9.47 -0.56
CA VAL A 219 -5.82 -10.19 -1.49
C VAL A 219 -4.69 -10.83 -0.69
N ALA A 220 -4.49 -12.13 -0.88
CA ALA A 220 -3.39 -12.85 -0.24
C ALA A 220 -2.04 -12.25 -0.66
N ALA A 221 -1.13 -12.08 0.29
CA ALA A 221 0.21 -11.58 0.00
C ALA A 221 0.97 -12.55 -0.93
N PRO A 222 1.82 -12.02 -1.83
CA PRO A 222 2.61 -12.87 -2.71
C PRO A 222 3.57 -13.75 -1.92
N SER A 223 3.80 -14.97 -2.41
CA SER A 223 4.80 -15.87 -1.83
C SER A 223 6.20 -15.38 -2.15
N VAL A 224 6.98 -15.09 -1.09
CA VAL A 224 8.39 -14.69 -1.20
C VAL A 224 9.27 -15.89 -0.88
N HIS A 225 9.82 -16.53 -1.92
CA HIS A 225 10.66 -17.72 -1.81
C HIS A 225 12.11 -17.39 -1.42
N VAL A 226 12.72 -16.41 -2.09
CA VAL A 226 14.12 -16.02 -1.84
C VAL A 226 14.18 -14.59 -1.31
N TYR A 227 13.62 -13.64 -2.04
CA TYR A 227 13.55 -12.23 -1.65
C TYR A 227 12.37 -11.54 -2.34
N ALA A 228 11.95 -10.40 -1.80
CA ALA A 228 10.82 -9.67 -2.35
C ALA A 228 11.27 -8.79 -3.53
N GLU A 229 10.50 -8.81 -4.62
CA GLU A 229 10.81 -8.05 -5.84
C GLU A 229 9.88 -6.84 -6.02
N PRO A 230 10.38 -5.73 -6.60
CA PRO A 230 9.54 -4.58 -6.94
C PRO A 230 8.37 -4.94 -7.86
N MET A 231 8.56 -5.87 -8.79
CA MET A 231 7.47 -6.38 -9.64
C MET A 231 6.37 -7.10 -8.85
N GLN A 232 6.73 -7.84 -7.79
CA GLN A 232 5.73 -8.48 -6.91
C GLN A 232 4.90 -7.43 -6.17
N VAL A 233 5.55 -6.35 -5.72
CA VAL A 233 4.86 -5.21 -5.07
C VAL A 233 3.88 -4.55 -6.04
N GLU A 234 4.29 -4.31 -7.28
CA GLU A 234 3.39 -3.76 -8.29
C GLU A 234 2.17 -4.66 -8.52
N GLN A 235 2.39 -5.95 -8.80
CA GLN A 235 1.31 -6.89 -9.10
C GLN A 235 0.33 -6.97 -7.92
N TYR A 236 0.86 -7.07 -6.70
CA TYR A 236 0.05 -7.12 -5.49
C TYR A 236 -0.77 -5.83 -5.30
N ALA A 237 -0.15 -4.65 -5.49
CA ALA A 237 -0.83 -3.37 -5.35
C ALA A 237 -1.97 -3.21 -6.38
N ARG A 238 -1.77 -3.64 -7.63
CA ARG A 238 -2.82 -3.59 -8.67
C ARG A 238 -3.98 -4.54 -8.37
N LEU A 239 -3.69 -5.75 -7.92
CA LEU A 239 -4.73 -6.71 -7.50
C LEU A 239 -5.53 -6.15 -6.34
N LEU A 240 -4.86 -5.51 -5.38
CA LEU A 240 -5.48 -4.89 -4.23
C LEU A 240 -6.36 -3.69 -4.61
N GLU A 241 -5.88 -2.81 -5.49
CA GLU A 241 -6.67 -1.69 -6.04
C GLU A 241 -7.98 -2.20 -6.68
N MET A 242 -7.87 -3.17 -7.58
CA MET A 242 -9.01 -3.78 -8.26
C MET A 242 -9.98 -4.45 -7.30
N GLN A 243 -9.48 -5.16 -6.29
CA GLN A 243 -10.33 -5.84 -5.33
C GLN A 243 -11.05 -4.84 -4.41
N LEU A 244 -10.38 -3.78 -3.96
CA LEU A 244 -11.02 -2.71 -3.18
C LEU A 244 -12.10 -1.99 -3.99
N GLU A 245 -11.89 -1.77 -5.29
CA GLU A 245 -12.93 -1.24 -6.18
C GLU A 245 -14.14 -2.15 -6.28
N ARG A 246 -13.91 -3.46 -6.43
CA ARG A 246 -14.99 -4.44 -6.48
C ARG A 246 -15.80 -4.46 -5.18
N TYR A 247 -15.16 -4.31 -4.03
CA TYR A 247 -15.83 -4.19 -2.72
C TYR A 247 -16.70 -2.93 -2.63
N GLU A 248 -16.26 -1.80 -3.17
CA GLU A 248 -17.09 -0.59 -3.24
C GLU A 248 -18.31 -0.78 -4.13
N THR A 249 -18.16 -1.37 -5.32
CA THR A 249 -19.29 -1.66 -6.21
C THR A 249 -20.30 -2.57 -5.53
N TRP A 250 -19.85 -3.67 -4.91
CA TRP A 250 -20.72 -4.55 -4.15
C TRP A 250 -21.40 -3.88 -2.97
N SER A 251 -20.74 -2.91 -2.34
CA SER A 251 -21.32 -2.14 -1.23
C SER A 251 -22.44 -1.24 -1.71
N ALA A 252 -22.27 -0.57 -2.86
CA ALA A 252 -23.31 0.25 -3.47
C ALA A 252 -24.53 -0.57 -3.92
N ASP A 253 -24.29 -1.74 -4.53
CA ASP A 253 -25.35 -2.66 -4.94
C ASP A 253 -26.11 -3.22 -3.73
N LEU A 254 -25.38 -3.59 -2.67
CA LEU A 254 -25.98 -4.07 -1.43
C LEU A 254 -26.76 -2.97 -0.71
N ASP A 255 -26.25 -1.74 -0.67
CA ASP A 255 -26.95 -0.60 -0.08
C ASP A 255 -28.27 -0.32 -0.80
N THR A 256 -28.26 -0.37 -2.14
CA THR A 256 -29.49 -0.26 -2.95
C THR A 256 -30.51 -1.32 -2.56
N GLN A 257 -30.10 -2.58 -2.47
CA GLN A 257 -30.98 -3.68 -2.06
C GLN A 257 -31.52 -3.50 -0.64
N ILE A 258 -30.70 -3.03 0.29
CA ILE A 258 -31.09 -2.76 1.68
C ILE A 258 -32.11 -1.63 1.74
N ARG A 259 -31.90 -0.52 1.01
CA ARG A 259 -32.86 0.59 0.94
C ARG A 259 -34.21 0.15 0.39
N SER A 260 -34.21 -0.62 -0.70
CA SER A 260 -35.45 -1.19 -1.25
C SER A 260 -36.15 -2.12 -0.24
N ALA A 261 -35.40 -2.96 0.47
CA ALA A 261 -35.96 -3.86 1.47
C ALA A 261 -36.49 -3.13 2.71
N LEU A 262 -35.86 -2.04 3.13
CA LEU A 262 -36.36 -1.16 4.20
C LEU A 262 -37.66 -0.46 3.79
N ALA A 263 -37.71 0.10 2.57
CA ALA A 263 -38.91 0.75 2.04
C ALA A 263 -40.08 -0.24 1.89
N ALA A 264 -39.79 -1.50 1.55
CA ALA A 264 -40.77 -2.57 1.47
C ALA A 264 -41.10 -3.20 2.85
N GLY A 265 -40.47 -2.78 3.94
CA GLY A 265 -40.67 -3.34 5.28
C GLY A 265 -40.19 -4.79 5.45
N THR A 266 -39.41 -5.33 4.50
CA THR A 266 -38.88 -6.71 4.55
C THR A 266 -37.76 -6.86 5.59
N ILE A 267 -37.02 -5.78 5.82
CA ILE A 267 -36.08 -5.63 6.93
C ILE A 267 -36.42 -4.32 7.66
N THR A 268 -36.00 -4.19 8.92
CA THR A 268 -36.27 -2.99 9.73
C THR A 268 -34.98 -2.47 10.38
N PRO A 269 -34.92 -1.18 10.75
CA PRO A 269 -33.77 -0.63 11.49
C PRO A 269 -33.49 -1.36 12.81
N ALA A 270 -34.49 -2.00 13.41
CA ALA A 270 -34.32 -2.82 14.61
C ALA A 270 -33.35 -3.99 14.39
N MET A 271 -33.09 -4.40 13.15
CA MET A 271 -32.07 -5.41 12.85
C MET A 271 -30.64 -4.94 13.15
N LEU A 272 -30.39 -3.63 13.35
CA LEU A 272 -29.10 -3.14 13.85
C LEU A 272 -28.89 -3.50 15.33
N SER A 273 -29.96 -3.76 16.08
CA SER A 273 -29.90 -4.09 17.51
C SER A 273 -29.39 -5.50 17.79
N GLY A 274 -28.91 -5.71 19.02
CA GLY A 274 -28.40 -6.99 19.51
C GLY A 274 -27.18 -7.50 18.74
N SER A 275 -26.39 -6.57 18.20
CA SER A 275 -25.05 -6.82 17.71
C SER A 275 -24.04 -6.73 18.85
N GLU A 276 -22.99 -7.55 18.76
CA GLU A 276 -21.77 -7.45 19.56
C GLU A 276 -20.65 -6.98 18.62
N ASP A 277 -19.89 -5.96 19.02
CA ASP A 277 -18.89 -5.33 18.15
C ASP A 277 -19.42 -4.95 16.75
N GLY A 278 -20.71 -4.58 16.65
CA GLY A 278 -21.34 -4.12 15.42
C GLY A 278 -21.95 -5.20 14.51
N LEU A 279 -21.77 -6.49 14.79
CA LEU A 279 -22.41 -7.60 14.05
C LEU A 279 -23.17 -8.54 15.00
N TRP A 280 -24.18 -9.25 14.51
CA TRP A 280 -24.80 -10.34 15.27
C TRP A 280 -23.82 -11.45 15.62
N THR A 281 -24.01 -12.07 16.79
CA THR A 281 -23.34 -13.32 17.16
C THR A 281 -23.74 -14.47 16.23
N VAL A 282 -22.96 -15.53 16.24
CA VAL A 282 -23.22 -16.72 15.40
C VAL A 282 -24.55 -17.37 15.79
N GLU A 283 -24.88 -17.39 17.08
CA GLU A 283 -26.12 -17.94 17.62
C GLU A 283 -27.32 -17.16 17.11
N ARG A 284 -27.27 -15.82 17.22
CA ARG A 284 -28.34 -14.94 16.74
C ARG A 284 -28.51 -15.03 15.24
N TRP A 285 -27.41 -15.02 14.49
CA TRP A 285 -27.42 -15.22 13.04
C TRP A 285 -28.05 -16.56 12.64
N LYS A 286 -27.67 -17.67 13.30
CA LYS A 286 -28.24 -18.99 13.02
C LYS A 286 -29.72 -19.06 13.35
N GLY A 287 -30.16 -18.42 14.45
CA GLY A 287 -31.57 -18.29 14.81
C GLY A 287 -32.37 -17.57 13.72
N LEU A 288 -31.91 -16.39 13.30
CA LEU A 288 -32.60 -15.55 12.30
C LEU A 288 -32.57 -16.13 10.88
N SER A 289 -31.55 -16.90 10.53
CA SER A 289 -31.36 -17.51 9.20
C SER A 289 -31.82 -18.98 9.12
N SER A 290 -32.41 -19.52 10.19
CA SER A 290 -32.91 -20.89 10.24
C SER A 290 -34.16 -21.06 9.39
N LEU A 291 -34.25 -22.18 8.67
CA LEU A 291 -35.48 -22.62 7.98
C LEU A 291 -36.02 -23.91 8.62
N GLY A 292 -35.71 -24.13 9.90
CA GLY A 292 -36.07 -25.34 10.64
C GLY A 292 -34.96 -26.40 10.67
N PRO A 293 -35.11 -27.42 11.53
CA PRO A 293 -34.06 -28.39 11.86
C PRO A 293 -33.70 -29.34 10.71
N LEU A 294 -34.60 -29.56 9.75
CA LEU A 294 -34.43 -30.50 8.64
C LEU A 294 -33.88 -29.85 7.36
N GLN A 295 -33.73 -28.51 7.33
CA GLN A 295 -33.22 -27.82 6.16
C GLN A 295 -31.71 -27.54 6.27
N PRO A 296 -30.86 -28.20 5.45
CA PRO A 296 -29.42 -28.02 5.54
C PRO A 296 -28.99 -26.59 5.16
N ARG A 297 -27.96 -26.09 5.85
CA ARG A 297 -27.34 -24.80 5.53
C ARG A 297 -26.47 -24.95 4.29
N SER A 298 -26.74 -24.15 3.26
CA SER A 298 -25.92 -24.12 2.03
C SER A 298 -24.47 -23.71 2.30
N SER A 299 -23.56 -23.97 1.36
CA SER A 299 -22.13 -23.62 1.49
C SER A 299 -21.89 -22.15 1.83
N VAL A 300 -22.57 -21.22 1.13
CA VAL A 300 -22.43 -19.77 1.37
C VAL A 300 -22.91 -19.39 2.76
N ILE A 301 -24.01 -19.99 3.23
CA ILE A 301 -24.54 -19.73 4.57
C ILE A 301 -23.59 -20.27 5.66
N ARG A 302 -22.99 -21.45 5.46
CA ARG A 302 -21.95 -21.98 6.34
C ARG A 302 -20.69 -21.11 6.35
N ALA A 303 -20.30 -20.56 5.20
CA ALA A 303 -19.18 -19.62 5.14
C ALA A 303 -19.46 -18.33 5.94
N ILE A 304 -20.70 -17.84 5.99
CA ILE A 304 -21.10 -16.74 6.89
C ILE A 304 -20.98 -17.18 8.35
N ASP A 305 -21.43 -18.39 8.71
CA ASP A 305 -21.29 -18.91 10.08
C ASP A 305 -19.82 -18.89 10.51
N ASP A 306 -18.94 -19.46 9.70
CA ASP A 306 -17.50 -19.57 9.99
C ASP A 306 -16.82 -18.20 10.04
N ALA A 307 -17.24 -17.26 9.18
CA ALA A 307 -16.72 -15.90 9.20
C ALA A 307 -17.17 -15.12 10.46
N LEU A 308 -18.42 -15.30 10.91
CA LEU A 308 -18.90 -14.70 12.16
C LEU A 308 -18.19 -15.30 13.39
N VAL A 309 -17.94 -16.62 13.40
CA VAL A 309 -17.13 -17.26 14.47
C VAL A 309 -15.76 -16.60 14.54
N ARG A 310 -15.06 -16.47 13.40
CA ARG A 310 -13.73 -15.83 13.36
C ARG A 310 -13.77 -14.35 13.71
N TYR A 311 -14.83 -13.64 13.36
CA TYR A 311 -15.00 -12.22 13.67
C TYR A 311 -15.08 -11.99 15.17
N HIS A 312 -15.91 -12.79 15.86
CA HIS A 312 -16.11 -12.68 17.31
C HIS A 312 -14.97 -13.30 18.12
N ALA A 313 -14.24 -14.27 17.57
CA ALA A 313 -13.04 -14.83 18.20
C ALA A 313 -11.82 -13.89 18.16
N ALA A 314 -11.83 -12.86 17.31
CA ALA A 314 -10.74 -11.90 17.18
C ALA A 314 -11.09 -10.56 17.84
N GLU A 315 -10.06 -9.82 18.26
CA GLU A 315 -10.20 -8.47 18.79
C GLU A 315 -9.51 -7.46 17.87
N TRP A 316 -10.09 -6.27 17.71
CA TRP A 316 -9.51 -5.24 16.84
C TRP A 316 -8.11 -4.79 17.27
N LYS A 317 -7.83 -4.77 18.59
CA LYS A 317 -6.57 -4.27 19.14
C LYS A 317 -5.39 -5.20 18.84
N VAL A 318 -5.59 -6.52 18.97
CA VAL A 318 -4.52 -7.53 18.88
C VAL A 318 -4.64 -8.38 17.61
N GLY A 319 -5.85 -8.79 17.26
CA GLY A 319 -6.17 -9.61 16.09
C GLY A 319 -6.75 -8.83 14.91
N TYR A 320 -6.28 -7.59 14.70
CA TYR A 320 -6.81 -6.67 13.68
C TYR A 320 -7.01 -7.32 12.31
N LEU A 321 -5.97 -7.97 11.77
CA LEU A 321 -6.02 -8.55 10.43
C LEU A 321 -7.02 -9.71 10.38
N GLN A 322 -7.04 -10.55 11.41
CA GLN A 322 -7.96 -11.68 11.52
C GLN A 322 -9.41 -11.19 11.58
N LYS A 323 -9.68 -10.18 12.40
CA LYS A 323 -11.02 -9.58 12.54
C LYS A 323 -11.46 -8.87 11.27
N TYR A 324 -10.56 -8.10 10.63
CA TYR A 324 -10.88 -7.39 9.39
C TYR A 324 -11.14 -8.37 8.23
N LYS A 325 -10.32 -9.42 8.12
CA LYS A 325 -10.55 -10.50 7.15
C LYS A 325 -11.87 -11.20 7.39
N ALA A 326 -12.21 -11.51 8.63
CA ALA A 326 -13.49 -12.11 8.97
C ALA A 326 -14.68 -11.19 8.60
N LEU A 327 -14.59 -9.88 8.87
CA LEU A 327 -15.58 -8.89 8.43
C LEU A 327 -15.73 -8.85 6.90
N SER A 328 -14.60 -8.82 6.19
CA SER A 328 -14.52 -8.87 4.74
C SER A 328 -15.17 -10.15 4.18
N ASP A 329 -14.92 -11.30 4.82
CA ASP A 329 -15.50 -12.59 4.45
C ASP A 329 -17.02 -12.65 4.71
N VAL A 330 -17.51 -12.07 5.82
CA VAL A 330 -18.96 -11.92 6.06
C VAL A 330 -19.60 -11.11 4.95
N PHE A 331 -19.04 -9.94 4.64
CA PHE A 331 -19.53 -9.07 3.58
C PHE A 331 -19.58 -9.78 2.22
N LEU A 332 -18.47 -10.41 1.84
CA LEU A 332 -18.35 -11.11 0.57
C LEU A 332 -19.41 -12.20 0.43
N ASN A 333 -19.61 -13.02 1.47
CA ASN A 333 -20.60 -14.09 1.42
C ASN A 333 -22.05 -13.57 1.45
N VAL A 334 -22.32 -12.42 2.10
CA VAL A 334 -23.61 -11.72 1.97
C VAL A 334 -23.84 -11.33 0.50
N CYS A 335 -22.86 -10.69 -0.15
CA CYS A 335 -22.97 -10.30 -1.57
C CYS A 335 -23.16 -11.52 -2.49
N ILE A 336 -22.37 -12.58 -2.31
CA ILE A 336 -22.49 -13.84 -3.07
C ILE A 336 -23.90 -14.43 -2.91
N HIS A 337 -24.42 -14.50 -1.67
CA HIS A 337 -25.77 -15.01 -1.44
C HIS A 337 -26.81 -14.15 -2.16
N ARG A 338 -26.71 -12.82 -2.07
CA ARG A 338 -27.65 -11.90 -2.73
C ARG A 338 -27.65 -12.03 -4.25
N GLN A 339 -26.48 -12.28 -4.86
CA GLN A 339 -26.36 -12.50 -6.29
C GLN A 339 -26.94 -13.87 -6.72
N GLN A 340 -26.63 -14.93 -5.98
CA GLN A 340 -27.01 -16.30 -6.37
C GLN A 340 -28.45 -16.66 -6.00
N LYS A 341 -28.96 -16.14 -4.87
CA LYS A 341 -30.26 -16.53 -4.29
C LYS A 341 -31.06 -15.32 -3.80
N PRO A 342 -31.39 -14.34 -4.67
CA PRO A 342 -32.03 -13.09 -4.26
C PRO A 342 -33.44 -13.26 -3.66
N LYS A 343 -34.15 -14.34 -4.00
CA LYS A 343 -35.51 -14.67 -3.53
C LYS A 343 -35.55 -15.74 -2.44
N SER A 344 -34.41 -16.08 -1.85
CA SER A 344 -34.32 -17.06 -0.75
C SER A 344 -35.16 -16.64 0.45
N GLU A 345 -35.76 -17.58 1.16
CA GLU A 345 -36.45 -17.32 2.43
C GLU A 345 -35.50 -16.75 3.51
N ARG A 346 -34.19 -16.98 3.37
CA ARG A 346 -33.15 -16.40 4.26
C ARG A 346 -32.79 -14.95 3.92
N SER A 347 -33.39 -14.36 2.88
CA SER A 347 -32.98 -13.08 2.32
C SER A 347 -33.08 -11.93 3.32
N ALA A 348 -34.12 -11.89 4.15
CA ALA A 348 -34.29 -10.85 5.16
C ALA A 348 -33.12 -10.88 6.17
N ALA A 349 -32.77 -12.06 6.69
CA ALA A 349 -31.63 -12.20 7.60
C ALA A 349 -30.30 -11.82 6.94
N VAL A 350 -30.07 -12.25 5.69
CA VAL A 350 -28.85 -11.92 4.94
C VAL A 350 -28.73 -10.41 4.70
N LEU A 351 -29.82 -9.74 4.31
CA LEU A 351 -29.84 -8.29 4.14
C LEU A 351 -29.69 -7.55 5.47
N GLY A 352 -30.27 -8.07 6.56
CA GLY A 352 -30.08 -7.54 7.91
C GLY A 352 -28.62 -7.58 8.36
N LEU A 353 -27.92 -8.69 8.10
CA LEU A 353 -26.48 -8.79 8.36
C LEU A 353 -25.68 -7.84 7.45
N GLY A 354 -26.05 -7.73 6.17
CA GLY A 354 -25.46 -6.74 5.26
C GLY A 354 -25.63 -5.31 5.75
N LEU A 355 -26.81 -4.96 6.30
CA LEU A 355 -27.10 -3.67 6.91
C LEU A 355 -26.17 -3.39 8.09
N GLN A 356 -25.92 -4.38 8.96
CA GLN A 356 -24.98 -4.24 10.07
C GLN A 356 -23.54 -3.99 9.59
N VAL A 357 -23.08 -4.77 8.59
CA VAL A 357 -21.75 -4.58 8.00
C VAL A 357 -21.59 -3.17 7.43
N LEU A 358 -22.54 -2.70 6.61
CA LEU A 358 -22.47 -1.37 6.01
C LEU A 358 -22.58 -0.26 7.06
N ALA A 359 -23.43 -0.42 8.08
CA ALA A 359 -23.52 0.54 9.19
C ALA A 359 -22.19 0.62 9.96
N TYR A 360 -21.56 -0.52 10.22
CA TYR A 360 -20.26 -0.58 10.90
C TYR A 360 -19.16 0.12 10.09
N LEU A 361 -19.11 -0.09 8.77
CA LEU A 361 -18.10 0.55 7.91
C LEU A 361 -18.32 2.05 7.71
N ARG A 362 -19.56 2.55 7.86
CA ARG A 362 -19.89 3.98 7.80
C ARG A 362 -19.52 4.73 9.07
N ALA A 363 -19.59 4.05 10.21
CA ALA A 363 -19.20 4.59 11.51
C ALA A 363 -18.19 3.64 12.17
N PRO A 364 -17.00 3.48 11.57
CA PRO A 364 -16.00 2.56 12.09
C PRO A 364 -15.55 3.04 13.47
N GLY A 365 -15.56 2.14 14.45
CA GLY A 365 -15.04 2.44 15.79
C GLY A 365 -13.56 2.87 15.76
N PRO A 366 -13.01 3.35 16.89
CA PRO A 366 -11.67 3.94 16.97
C PRO A 366 -10.52 2.98 16.62
N TYR A 367 -10.80 1.71 16.37
CA TYR A 367 -9.81 0.67 16.11
C TYR A 367 -9.63 0.34 14.62
N LEU A 368 -10.56 0.77 13.77
CA LEU A 368 -10.43 0.71 12.31
C LEU A 368 -9.79 2.00 11.77
N SER A 369 -9.96 3.11 12.49
CA SER A 369 -9.54 4.46 12.10
C SER A 369 -8.08 4.78 12.35
#